data_AF-A0A1M4M3Q8-F1
#
_entry.id   AF-A0A1M4M3Q8-F1
#
_cell.length_a   1.000
_cell.length_b   1.000
_cell.length_c   1.000
_cell.angle_alpha   90.00
_cell.angle_beta   90.00
_cell.angle_gamma   90.00
#
_symmetry.space_group_name_H-M   'P 1'
#
loop_
_entity.id
_entity.type
_entity.pdbx_description
1 polymer ?
#
loop_
_entity_poly.entity_id
_entity_poly.type
_entity_poly.pdbx_seq_one_letter_code
_entity_poly.pdbx_strand_id
1 'polypeptide(L)'
;MSKIKIINKFILSIIIISLAFFLIGCAGQKVEKISIDEVKDYADAAAERIFIGISKEDYNLFSEDFDEQMISALTEQKFKEIVKQLGKYESKEIIGADRVQGYTRVHYKTKFSKISREVLFTVVFSEADEMKVSGLFYK
;
A
#
# COMPACT_ATOMS: atom_id res chain seq x y z
N MET A 1 52.76 16.53 -30.02
CA MET A 1 51.42 16.27 -30.60
C MET A 1 50.88 14.90 -30.09
N SER A 2 50.57 14.72 -28.79
CA SER A 2 50.02 13.42 -28.31
C SER A 2 49.39 13.40 -26.90
N LYS A 3 48.80 14.50 -26.41
CA LYS A 3 48.10 14.48 -25.09
C LYS A 3 46.60 14.78 -25.17
N ILE A 4 46.17 15.56 -26.15
CA ILE A 4 44.76 15.98 -26.31
C ILE A 4 43.85 14.81 -26.76
N LYS A 5 44.36 13.85 -27.56
CA LYS A 5 43.57 12.69 -28.03
C LYS A 5 43.33 11.61 -26.95
N ILE A 6 44.18 11.55 -25.91
CA ILE A 6 44.10 10.51 -24.86
C ILE A 6 43.02 10.89 -23.84
N ILE A 7 42.91 12.17 -23.50
CA ILE A 7 41.94 12.69 -22.54
C ILE A 7 40.50 12.58 -23.09
N ASN A 8 40.32 12.81 -24.40
CA ASN A 8 39.01 12.69 -25.06
C ASN A 8 38.48 11.25 -25.11
N LYS A 9 39.36 10.24 -25.20
CA LYS A 9 38.96 8.82 -25.13
C LYS A 9 38.65 8.38 -23.70
N PHE A 10 39.38 8.90 -22.71
CA PHE A 10 39.13 8.58 -21.29
C PHE A 10 37.83 9.18 -20.76
N ILE A 11 37.51 10.44 -21.14
CA ILE A 11 36.24 11.09 -20.77
C ILE A 11 35.04 10.39 -21.43
N LEU A 12 35.16 9.99 -22.69
CA LEU A 12 34.11 9.22 -23.37
C LEU A 12 33.88 7.84 -22.72
N SER A 13 34.96 7.21 -22.23
CA SER A 13 34.89 5.90 -21.56
C SER A 13 34.26 5.96 -20.16
N ILE A 14 34.38 7.07 -19.43
CA ILE A 14 33.77 7.26 -18.11
C ILE A 14 32.26 7.52 -18.21
N ILE A 15 31.81 8.24 -19.24
CA ILE A 15 30.38 8.52 -19.50
C ILE A 15 29.61 7.25 -19.89
N ILE A 16 30.25 6.32 -20.62
CA ILE A 16 29.64 5.03 -21.00
C ILE A 16 29.51 4.10 -19.79
N ILE A 17 30.44 4.16 -18.83
CA ILE A 17 30.41 3.35 -17.61
C ILE A 17 29.35 3.86 -16.61
N SER A 18 29.11 5.17 -16.52
CA SER A 18 28.06 5.70 -15.63
C SER A 18 26.64 5.42 -16.14
N LEU A 19 26.46 5.31 -17.46
CA LEU A 19 25.14 5.01 -18.07
C LEU A 19 24.72 3.54 -17.88
N ALA A 20 25.67 2.62 -17.67
CA ALA A 20 25.40 1.20 -17.44
C ALA A 20 24.87 0.89 -16.03
N PHE A 21 25.01 1.80 -15.06
CA PHE A 21 24.56 1.59 -13.68
C PHE A 21 23.06 1.85 -13.46
N PHE A 22 22.38 2.54 -14.38
CA PHE A 22 20.94 2.83 -14.24
C PHE A 22 20.02 1.65 -14.58
N LEU A 23 20.55 0.54 -15.10
CA LEU A 23 19.74 -0.61 -15.55
C LEU A 23 19.54 -1.71 -14.49
N ILE A 24 20.02 -1.54 -13.26
CA ILE A 24 19.85 -2.55 -12.18
C ILE A 24 18.51 -2.37 -11.43
N GLY A 25 17.82 -1.24 -11.61
CA GLY A 25 16.64 -0.89 -10.84
C GLY A 25 15.30 -1.31 -11.46
N CYS A 26 15.08 -2.61 -11.72
CA CYS A 26 13.74 -3.19 -11.84
C CYS A 26 13.81 -4.74 -11.92
N ALA A 27 14.60 -5.38 -11.06
CA ALA A 27 14.41 -6.81 -10.82
C ALA A 27 13.00 -6.99 -10.22
N GLY A 28 12.14 -7.72 -10.93
CA GLY A 28 10.71 -7.85 -10.61
C GLY A 28 10.50 -8.15 -9.12
N GLN A 29 9.61 -7.38 -8.49
CA GLN A 29 9.29 -7.54 -7.08
C GLN A 29 8.75 -8.95 -6.86
N LYS A 30 9.45 -9.74 -6.04
CA LYS A 30 8.96 -11.08 -5.67
C LYS A 30 7.75 -10.90 -4.77
N VAL A 31 6.58 -11.26 -5.30
CA VAL A 31 5.35 -11.36 -4.53
C VAL A 31 5.28 -12.77 -3.94
N GLU A 32 5.17 -12.86 -2.62
CA GLU A 32 5.05 -14.11 -1.89
C GLU A 32 3.63 -14.25 -1.37
N LYS A 33 2.89 -15.28 -1.82
CA LYS A 33 1.59 -15.59 -1.22
C LYS A 33 1.80 -16.18 0.16
N ILE A 34 1.02 -15.72 1.13
CA ILE A 34 1.12 -16.15 2.53
C ILE A 34 -0.23 -16.68 3.03
N SER A 35 -0.22 -17.45 4.11
CA SER A 35 -1.47 -17.97 4.67
C SER A 35 -2.30 -16.85 5.31
N ILE A 36 -3.63 -16.96 5.22
CA ILE A 36 -4.55 -16.06 5.93
C ILE A 36 -4.36 -16.19 7.45
N ASP A 37 -4.11 -17.40 7.94
CA ASP A 37 -3.94 -17.66 9.37
C ASP A 37 -2.73 -16.92 9.97
N GLU A 38 -1.71 -16.60 9.16
CA GLU A 38 -0.55 -15.82 9.61
C GLU A 38 -0.88 -14.35 9.88
N VAL A 39 -1.91 -13.82 9.22
CA VAL A 39 -2.21 -12.38 9.23
C VAL A 39 -3.51 -12.03 9.91
N LYS A 40 -4.39 -13.02 10.08
CA LYS A 40 -5.78 -12.83 10.45
C LYS A 40 -5.94 -11.95 11.68
N ASP A 41 -5.23 -12.25 12.76
CA ASP A 41 -5.48 -11.61 14.06
C ASP A 41 -5.24 -10.09 14.04
N TYR A 42 -4.11 -9.64 13.49
CA TYR A 42 -3.81 -8.21 13.44
C TYR A 42 -4.56 -7.52 12.28
N ALA A 43 -4.62 -8.18 11.11
CA ALA A 43 -5.18 -7.57 9.92
C ALA A 43 -6.69 -7.42 10.03
N ASP A 44 -7.39 -8.41 10.59
CA ASP A 44 -8.84 -8.32 10.76
C ASP A 44 -9.22 -7.23 11.74
N ALA A 45 -8.49 -7.07 12.84
CA ALA A 45 -8.78 -6.06 13.84
C ALA A 45 -8.68 -4.65 13.24
N ALA A 46 -7.59 -4.36 12.53
CA ALA A 46 -7.38 -3.07 11.88
C ALA A 46 -8.41 -2.81 10.76
N ALA A 47 -8.65 -3.79 9.90
CA ALA A 47 -9.65 -3.66 8.83
C ALA A 47 -11.06 -3.44 9.39
N GLU A 48 -11.42 -4.11 10.50
CA GLU A 48 -12.72 -3.95 11.15
C GLU A 48 -12.88 -2.52 11.70
N ARG A 49 -11.85 -1.97 12.36
CA ARG A 49 -11.87 -0.56 12.82
C ARG A 49 -12.04 0.41 11.65
N ILE A 50 -11.32 0.22 10.55
CA ILE A 50 -11.46 1.03 9.33
C ILE A 50 -12.90 1.00 8.82
N PHE A 51 -13.48 -0.19 8.63
CA PHE A 51 -14.81 -0.32 8.04
C PHE A 51 -15.94 0.15 8.98
N ILE A 52 -15.81 -0.12 10.28
CA ILE A 52 -16.73 0.42 11.29
C ILE A 52 -16.59 1.95 11.37
N GLY A 53 -15.38 2.49 11.30
CA GLY A 53 -15.11 3.93 11.26
C GLY A 53 -15.85 4.60 10.10
N ILE A 54 -15.75 4.03 8.89
CA ILE A 54 -16.55 4.48 7.73
C ILE A 54 -18.06 4.42 8.03
N SER A 55 -18.53 3.30 8.58
CA SER A 55 -19.96 3.11 8.87
C SER A 55 -20.50 4.09 9.92
N LYS A 56 -19.70 4.40 10.94
CA LYS A 56 -20.06 5.32 12.03
C LYS A 56 -19.71 6.77 11.75
N GLU A 57 -19.10 7.05 10.60
CA GLU A 57 -18.59 8.37 10.23
C GLU A 57 -17.57 8.89 11.27
N ASP A 58 -16.81 7.98 11.88
CA ASP A 58 -15.83 8.23 12.92
C ASP A 58 -14.42 8.18 12.34
N TYR A 59 -13.83 9.36 12.14
CA TYR A 59 -12.48 9.50 11.56
C TYR A 59 -11.38 8.95 12.49
N ASN A 60 -11.55 9.09 13.80
CA ASN A 60 -10.53 8.65 14.76
C ASN A 60 -10.45 7.13 14.74
N LEU A 61 -11.60 6.45 14.73
CA LEU A 61 -11.65 5.00 14.59
C LEU A 61 -11.15 4.53 13.22
N PHE A 62 -11.46 5.28 12.16
CA PHE A 62 -11.02 4.97 10.80
C PHE A 62 -9.49 5.03 10.64
N SER A 63 -8.82 5.95 11.33
CA SER A 63 -7.39 6.23 11.18
C SER A 63 -6.52 5.71 12.33
N GLU A 64 -7.11 4.99 13.29
CA GLU A 64 -6.44 4.55 14.53
C GLU A 64 -5.14 3.77 14.28
N ASP A 65 -5.13 2.89 13.26
CA ASP A 65 -3.99 2.04 12.93
C ASP A 65 -3.10 2.61 11.80
N PHE A 66 -3.37 3.83 11.34
CA PHE A 66 -2.65 4.40 10.21
C PHE A 66 -1.26 4.87 10.62
N ASP A 67 -0.30 4.70 9.72
CA ASP A 67 0.97 5.41 9.84
C ASP A 67 0.81 6.92 9.58
N GLU A 68 1.84 7.70 9.91
CA GLU A 68 1.81 9.16 9.78
C GLU A 68 1.57 9.62 8.34
N GLN A 69 2.08 8.85 7.37
CA GLN A 69 1.90 9.15 5.95
C GLN A 69 0.43 8.98 5.56
N MET A 70 -0.23 7.91 6.00
CA MET A 70 -1.63 7.63 5.75
C MET A 70 -2.55 8.65 6.42
N ILE A 71 -2.27 9.05 7.67
CA ILE A 71 -3.00 10.13 8.36
C ILE A 71 -2.89 11.44 7.56
N SER A 72 -1.70 11.75 7.04
CA SER A 72 -1.47 12.95 6.22
C SER A 72 -2.16 12.87 4.85
N ALA A 73 -2.20 11.68 4.25
CA ALA A 73 -2.76 11.47 2.93
C ALA A 73 -4.29 11.36 2.91
N LEU A 74 -4.90 10.78 3.95
CA LEU A 74 -6.34 10.55 4.09
C LEU A 74 -6.92 11.45 5.17
N THR A 75 -6.98 12.75 4.89
CA THR A 75 -7.57 13.75 5.79
C THR A 75 -9.06 13.50 6.06
N GLU A 76 -9.60 14.13 7.10
CA GLU A 76 -11.05 14.12 7.41
C GLU A 76 -11.93 14.47 6.19
N GLN A 77 -11.46 15.39 5.33
CA GLN A 77 -12.20 15.76 4.13
C GLN A 77 -12.33 14.59 3.16
N LYS A 78 -11.23 13.89 2.87
CA LYS A 78 -11.25 12.68 2.02
C LYS A 78 -12.04 11.56 2.67
N PHE A 79 -11.95 11.42 4.00
CA PHE A 79 -12.76 10.47 4.75
C PHE A 79 -14.27 10.71 4.55
N LYS A 80 -14.73 11.97 4.62
CA LYS A 80 -16.14 12.31 4.35
C LYS A 80 -16.58 11.93 2.93
N GLU A 81 -15.69 12.05 1.95
CA GLU A 81 -15.96 11.58 0.58
C GLU A 81 -16.14 10.06 0.53
N ILE A 82 -15.27 9.31 1.21
CA ILE A 82 -15.35 7.83 1.32
C ILE A 82 -16.67 7.42 1.99
N VAL A 83 -17.04 8.02 3.12
CA VAL A 83 -18.30 7.78 3.83
C VAL A 83 -19.50 8.04 2.92
N LYS A 84 -19.47 9.16 2.17
CA LYS A 84 -20.54 9.51 1.25
C LYS A 84 -20.69 8.47 0.12
N GLN A 85 -19.59 7.94 -0.38
CA GLN A 85 -19.55 6.94 -1.45
C GLN A 85 -20.01 5.57 -1.00
N LEU A 86 -19.52 5.08 0.14
CA LEU A 86 -19.72 3.69 0.58
C LEU A 86 -20.99 3.51 1.43
N GLY A 87 -21.26 4.42 2.36
CA GLY A 87 -22.37 4.27 3.32
C GLY A 87 -22.05 3.30 4.46
N LYS A 88 -23.03 2.51 4.90
CA LYS A 88 -22.88 1.63 6.06
C LYS A 88 -22.17 0.35 5.69
N TYR A 89 -21.20 -0.05 6.52
CA TYR A 89 -20.53 -1.34 6.43
C TYR A 89 -21.49 -2.47 6.82
N GLU A 90 -21.51 -3.55 6.02
CA GLU A 90 -22.38 -4.70 6.23
C GLU A 90 -21.61 -5.99 6.53
N SER A 91 -20.58 -6.30 5.74
CA SER A 91 -19.77 -7.51 5.94
C SER A 91 -18.40 -7.42 5.29
N LYS A 92 -17.46 -8.24 5.78
CA LYS A 92 -16.15 -8.49 5.17
C LYS A 92 -15.82 -9.98 5.11
N GLU A 93 -14.95 -10.35 4.17
CA GLU A 93 -14.33 -11.66 4.04
C GLU A 93 -12.87 -11.47 3.59
N ILE A 94 -11.90 -12.07 4.30
CA ILE A 94 -10.52 -12.13 3.80
C ILE A 94 -10.48 -13.13 2.65
N ILE A 95 -10.03 -12.69 1.48
CA ILE A 95 -9.94 -13.51 0.26
C ILE A 95 -8.48 -13.83 -0.14
N GLY A 96 -7.50 -13.28 0.56
CA GLY A 96 -6.10 -13.62 0.37
C GLY A 96 -5.14 -12.63 1.03
N ALA A 97 -3.88 -13.04 1.11
CA ALA A 97 -2.80 -12.19 1.58
C ALA A 97 -1.49 -12.50 0.82
N ASP A 98 -0.65 -11.49 0.67
CA ASP A 98 0.68 -11.64 0.09
C ASP A 98 1.68 -10.64 0.69
N ARG A 99 2.97 -10.94 0.59
CA ARG A 99 4.07 -10.07 0.96
C ARG A 99 4.80 -9.57 -0.27
N VAL A 100 5.14 -8.29 -0.25
CA VAL A 100 5.95 -7.65 -1.30
C VAL A 100 6.74 -6.50 -0.70
N GLN A 101 8.08 -6.54 -0.86
CA GLN A 101 8.98 -5.47 -0.42
C GLN A 101 8.84 -5.03 1.06
N GLY A 102 8.65 -5.97 1.98
CA GLY A 102 8.49 -5.65 3.41
C GLY A 102 7.11 -5.08 3.77
N TYR A 103 6.14 -5.21 2.86
CA TYR A 103 4.74 -4.94 3.13
C TYR A 103 3.94 -6.23 3.06
N THR A 104 3.03 -6.40 4.01
CA THR A 104 1.98 -7.41 3.93
C THR A 104 0.70 -6.77 3.40
N ARG A 105 0.13 -7.33 2.33
CA ARG A 105 -1.14 -6.90 1.73
C ARG A 105 -2.21 -7.92 2.06
N VAL A 106 -3.32 -7.47 2.62
CA VAL A 106 -4.48 -8.33 2.92
C VAL A 106 -5.68 -7.85 2.10
N HIS A 107 -6.29 -8.79 1.40
CA HIS A 107 -7.38 -8.52 0.47
C HIS A 107 -8.71 -8.89 1.09
N TYR A 108 -9.64 -7.95 1.06
CA TYR A 108 -10.97 -8.10 1.61
C TYR A 108 -12.01 -7.95 0.53
N LYS A 109 -12.97 -8.86 0.52
CA LYS A 109 -14.26 -8.66 -0.13
C LYS A 109 -15.21 -8.06 0.89
N THR A 110 -15.82 -6.92 0.57
CA THR A 110 -16.69 -6.19 1.50
C THR A 110 -18.03 -5.82 0.87
N LYS A 111 -19.04 -5.60 1.72
CA LYS A 111 -20.35 -5.07 1.32
C LYS A 111 -20.65 -3.78 2.09
N PHE A 112 -21.20 -2.82 1.35
CA PHE A 112 -21.54 -1.49 1.85
C PHE A 112 -22.87 -1.03 1.27
N SER A 113 -23.67 -0.34 2.08
CA SER A 113 -25.09 -0.07 1.78
C SER A 113 -25.36 0.78 0.54
N LYS A 114 -24.39 1.58 0.07
CA LYS A 114 -24.56 2.43 -1.14
C LYS A 114 -23.98 1.80 -2.41
N ILE A 115 -23.31 0.65 -2.30
CA ILE A 115 -22.72 -0.04 -3.44
C ILE A 115 -23.43 -1.38 -3.61
N SER A 116 -24.11 -1.56 -4.74
CA SER A 116 -24.87 -2.80 -5.02
C SER A 116 -23.99 -4.03 -5.26
N ARG A 117 -22.69 -3.82 -5.51
CA ARG A 117 -21.69 -4.87 -5.74
C ARG A 117 -20.72 -4.97 -4.57
N GLU A 118 -20.00 -6.08 -4.52
CA GLU A 118 -18.87 -6.24 -3.60
C GLU A 118 -17.77 -5.22 -3.92
N VAL A 119 -17.17 -4.67 -2.87
CA VAL A 119 -16.02 -3.76 -2.95
C VAL A 119 -14.78 -4.51 -2.50
N LEU A 120 -13.74 -4.53 -3.35
CA LEU A 120 -12.50 -5.23 -3.05
C LEU A 120 -11.50 -4.28 -2.41
N PHE A 121 -11.28 -4.41 -1.11
CA PHE A 121 -10.28 -3.65 -0.37
C PHE A 121 -8.93 -4.38 -0.37
N THR A 122 -7.85 -3.61 -0.41
CA THR A 122 -6.50 -4.06 -0.06
C THR A 122 -5.98 -3.16 1.05
N VAL A 123 -5.74 -3.75 2.22
CA VAL A 123 -5.11 -3.10 3.36
C VAL A 123 -3.64 -3.50 3.37
N VAL A 124 -2.76 -2.52 3.41
CA VAL A 124 -1.31 -2.71 3.33
C VAL A 124 -0.69 -2.37 4.67
N PHE A 125 0.07 -3.29 5.22
CA PHE A 125 0.74 -3.20 6.51
C PHE A 125 2.25 -3.13 6.32
N SER A 126 2.91 -2.18 6.97
CA SER A 126 4.37 -2.08 6.98
C SER A 126 4.97 -3.01 8.02
N GLU A 127 5.83 -3.94 7.60
CA GLU A 127 6.55 -4.83 8.52
C GLU A 127 7.61 -4.07 9.35
N ALA A 128 8.03 -2.90 8.88
CA ALA A 128 9.01 -2.05 9.55
C ALA A 128 8.40 -1.12 10.61
N ASP A 129 7.10 -0.85 10.54
CA ASP A 129 6.38 0.09 11.42
C ASP A 129 5.31 -0.65 12.23
N GLU A 130 5.71 -1.72 12.92
CA GLU A 130 4.86 -2.49 13.84
C GLU A 130 3.51 -2.95 13.25
N MET A 131 3.47 -3.24 11.95
CA MET A 131 2.25 -3.58 11.22
C MET A 131 1.19 -2.47 11.23
N LYS A 132 1.60 -1.19 11.24
CA LYS A 132 0.70 -0.07 10.92
C LYS A 132 0.23 -0.14 9.48
N VAL A 133 -0.95 0.43 9.24
CA VAL A 133 -1.55 0.54 7.92
C VAL A 133 -0.85 1.67 7.16
N SER A 134 -0.15 1.29 6.09
CA SER A 134 0.60 2.17 5.19
C SER A 134 -0.04 2.31 3.81
N GLY A 135 -1.17 1.65 3.59
CA GLY A 135 -1.93 1.76 2.35
C GLY A 135 -3.34 1.21 2.47
N LEU A 136 -4.28 1.88 1.83
CA LEU A 136 -5.68 1.47 1.74
C LEU A 136 -6.18 1.73 0.32
N PHE A 137 -6.59 0.67 -0.38
CA PHE A 137 -7.04 0.74 -1.77
C PHE A 137 -8.35 -0.01 -1.93
N TYR A 138 -9.27 0.49 -2.77
CA TYR A 138 -10.52 -0.21 -3.10
C TYR A 138 -10.93 -0.01 -4.55
N LYS A 139 -11.68 -0.98 -5.09
CA LYS A 139 -12.21 -0.96 -6.46
C LYS A 139 -13.58 -1.61 -6.58
#